data_AF-A0A7C6GMI2-F1
#
_entry.id   AF-A0A7C6GMI2-F1
#
_cell.length_a   1.000
_cell.length_b   1.000
_cell.length_c   1.000
_cell.angle_alpha   90.00
_cell.angle_beta   90.00
_cell.angle_gamma   90.00
#
_symmetry.space_group_name_H-M   'P 1'
#
loop_
_entity.id
_entity.type
_entity.pdbx_description
1 polymer ?
#
loop_
_entity_poly.entity_id
_entity_poly.type
_entity_poly.pdbx_seq_one_letter_code
_entity_poly.pdbx_strand_id
1 'polypeptide(L)'
;MRFEPSKTGAQRLLAEKLRAEGISFTENQWLEGWEVDLFLSRYYLVIELDGFYHLSAKQQEKDLAKDRRLQAAGYHVLRFTNSQVYQDWKSCLAQIKNVINNQERQVKKGAQVASGPTQWQEQLAAIKKKLTAAEENNQT
;
A
#
# COMPACT_ATOMS: atom_id res chain seq x y z
N MET A 1 -14.81 -14.68 25.10
CA MET A 1 -15.30 -14.95 23.74
C MET A 1 -14.70 -13.88 22.84
N ARG A 2 -13.73 -14.22 21.96
CA ARG A 2 -13.23 -13.26 20.98
C ARG A 2 -14.35 -13.07 19.96
N PHE A 3 -14.81 -11.84 19.78
CA PHE A 3 -15.77 -11.52 18.73
C PHE A 3 -15.00 -11.65 17.42
N GLU A 4 -15.18 -12.77 16.70
CA GLU A 4 -14.73 -12.86 15.32
C GLU A 4 -15.76 -12.12 14.48
N PRO A 5 -15.41 -10.97 13.86
CA PRO A 5 -16.33 -10.32 12.96
C PRO A 5 -16.61 -11.27 11.79
N SER A 6 -17.86 -11.71 11.68
CA SER A 6 -18.32 -12.49 10.53
C SER A 6 -18.11 -11.65 9.27
N LYS A 7 -17.52 -12.23 8.21
CA LYS A 7 -17.34 -11.57 6.90
C LYS A 7 -18.63 -10.87 6.51
N THR A 8 -18.58 -9.54 6.39
CA THR A 8 -19.77 -8.78 6.01
C THR A 8 -20.15 -9.18 4.58
N GLY A 9 -21.44 -9.16 4.25
CA GLY A 9 -21.88 -9.44 2.88
C GLY A 9 -21.24 -8.50 1.85
N ALA A 10 -20.87 -7.28 2.27
CA ALA A 10 -20.16 -6.29 1.48
C ALA A 10 -18.74 -6.76 1.14
N GLN A 11 -18.01 -7.33 2.11
CA GLN A 11 -16.69 -7.92 1.88
C GLN A 11 -16.75 -9.03 0.85
N ARG A 12 -17.72 -9.94 1.00
CA ARG A 12 -17.92 -11.03 0.05
C ARG A 12 -18.23 -10.50 -1.36
N LEU A 13 -19.13 -9.52 -1.46
CA LEU A 13 -19.51 -8.91 -2.73
C LEU A 13 -18.30 -8.24 -3.40
N LEU A 14 -17.56 -7.39 -2.68
CA LEU A 14 -16.41 -6.69 -3.24
C LEU A 14 -15.29 -7.67 -3.63
N ALA A 15 -15.02 -8.67 -2.79
CA ALA A 15 -14.05 -9.72 -3.08
C ALA A 15 -14.42 -10.51 -4.36
N GLU A 16 -15.70 -10.84 -4.56
CA GLU A 16 -16.17 -11.45 -5.80
C GLU A 16 -15.89 -10.57 -7.02
N LYS A 17 -16.17 -9.26 -6.94
CA LYS A 17 -15.92 -8.34 -8.06
C LYS A 17 -14.44 -8.14 -8.35
N LEU A 18 -13.59 -8.08 -7.33
CA LEU A 18 -12.13 -8.04 -7.53
C LEU A 18 -11.60 -9.31 -8.21
N ARG A 19 -12.11 -10.48 -7.84
CA ARG A 19 -11.76 -11.75 -8.52
C ARG A 19 -12.20 -11.77 -9.97
N ALA A 20 -13.41 -11.29 -10.26
CA ALA A 20 -13.93 -11.21 -11.64
C ALA A 20 -13.07 -10.32 -12.55
N GLU A 21 -12.37 -9.34 -11.95
CA GLU A 21 -11.42 -8.44 -12.62
C GLU A 21 -9.98 -8.98 -12.66
N GLY A 22 -9.74 -10.19 -12.14
CA GLY A 22 -8.40 -10.79 -12.08
C GLY A 22 -7.45 -10.10 -11.09
N ILE A 23 -7.97 -9.31 -10.16
CA ILE A 23 -7.16 -8.60 -9.15
C ILE A 23 -6.89 -9.57 -7.99
N SER A 24 -5.61 -9.82 -7.71
CA SER A 24 -5.19 -10.68 -6.59
C SER A 24 -5.20 -9.94 -5.25
N PHE A 25 -5.74 -10.59 -4.22
CA PHE A 25 -5.79 -10.07 -2.85
C PHE A 25 -5.81 -11.23 -1.84
N THR A 26 -5.52 -10.92 -0.58
CA THR A 26 -5.75 -11.77 0.61
C THR A 26 -6.87 -11.16 1.45
N GLU A 27 -7.59 -11.99 2.21
CA GLU A 27 -8.66 -11.52 3.10
C GLU A 27 -8.25 -11.70 4.57
N ASN A 28 -8.71 -10.83 5.46
CA ASN A 28 -8.55 -10.94 6.92
C ASN A 28 -7.09 -11.15 7.37
N GLN A 29 -6.18 -10.40 6.78
CA GLN A 29 -4.74 -10.53 7.05
C GLN A 29 -4.32 -9.66 8.23
N TRP A 30 -3.41 -10.17 9.08
CA TRP A 30 -2.77 -9.36 10.11
C TRP A 30 -1.59 -8.58 9.55
N LEU A 31 -1.66 -7.26 9.62
CA LEU A 31 -0.63 -6.31 9.20
C LEU A 31 -0.39 -5.31 10.32
N GLU A 32 0.87 -5.10 10.71
CA GLU A 32 1.26 -4.10 11.71
C GLU A 32 0.50 -4.18 13.04
N GLY A 33 0.11 -5.39 13.45
CA GLY A 33 -0.64 -5.64 14.69
C GLY A 33 -2.16 -5.45 14.57
N TRP A 34 -2.68 -5.26 13.35
CA TRP A 34 -4.11 -5.09 13.07
C TRP A 34 -4.58 -6.07 12.00
N GLU A 35 -5.78 -6.61 12.17
CA GLU A 35 -6.47 -7.37 11.12
C GLU A 35 -7.08 -6.41 10.09
N VAL A 36 -6.89 -6.69 8.80
CA VAL A 36 -7.45 -5.91 7.67
C VAL A 36 -8.34 -6.78 6.79
N ASP A 37 -9.41 -6.21 6.23
CA ASP A 37 -10.43 -7.01 5.52
C ASP A 37 -9.93 -7.57 4.19
N LEU A 38 -9.33 -6.73 3.34
CA LEU A 38 -8.71 -7.14 2.09
C LEU A 38 -7.33 -6.47 1.92
N PHE A 39 -6.36 -7.23 1.46
CA PHE A 39 -5.01 -6.73 1.21
C PHE A 39 -4.50 -7.12 -0.18
N LEU A 40 -4.11 -6.11 -0.95
CA LEU A 40 -3.54 -6.24 -2.28
C LEU A 40 -2.02 -6.02 -2.18
N SER A 41 -1.28 -7.10 -1.90
CA SER A 41 0.14 -7.06 -1.54
C SER A 41 1.04 -6.38 -2.57
N ARG A 42 0.81 -6.62 -3.86
CA ARG A 42 1.56 -6.00 -4.97
C ARG A 42 1.50 -4.46 -4.93
N TYR A 43 0.44 -3.92 -4.36
CA TYR A 43 0.09 -2.50 -4.36
C TYR A 43 0.21 -1.87 -2.97
N TYR A 44 0.65 -2.64 -1.95
CA TYR A 44 0.62 -2.17 -0.55
C TYR A 44 -0.73 -1.50 -0.20
N LEU A 45 -1.82 -2.04 -0.73
CA LEU A 45 -3.15 -1.45 -0.63
C LEU A 45 -4.01 -2.29 0.30
N VAL A 46 -4.45 -1.66 1.37
CA VAL A 46 -5.41 -2.19 2.34
C VAL A 46 -6.79 -1.62 2.01
N ILE A 47 -7.81 -2.48 2.02
CA ILE A 47 -9.21 -2.09 1.91
C ILE A 47 -9.93 -2.53 3.17
N GLU A 48 -10.59 -1.57 3.82
CA GLU A 48 -11.38 -1.73 5.04
C GLU A 48 -12.86 -1.53 4.73
N LEU A 49 -13.71 -2.37 5.32
CA LEU A 49 -15.15 -2.39 5.13
C LEU A 49 -15.86 -2.16 6.45
N ASP A 50 -16.20 -0.89 6.68
CA ASP A 50 -16.81 -0.48 7.91
C ASP A 50 -18.31 -0.81 7.94
N GLY A 51 -18.70 -1.51 9.00
CA GLY A 51 -20.07 -1.47 9.51
C GLY A 51 -20.39 -0.12 10.14
N PHE A 52 -21.62 0.05 10.64
CA PHE A 52 -22.04 1.28 11.32
C PHE A 52 -20.98 1.74 12.34
N TYR A 53 -20.55 3.00 12.20
CA TYR A 53 -19.69 3.67 13.17
C TYR A 53 -20.42 3.75 14.51
N HIS A 54 -20.01 2.94 15.48
CA HIS A 54 -20.37 3.22 16.85
C HIS A 54 -19.48 4.38 17.33
N LEU A 55 -20.08 5.56 17.50
CA LEU A 55 -19.49 6.85 17.90
C LEU A 55 -18.85 6.87 19.31
N SER A 56 -18.43 5.72 19.84
CA SER A 56 -17.67 5.71 21.08
C SER A 56 -16.27 6.30 20.83
N ALA A 57 -15.84 7.22 21.69
CA ALA A 57 -14.51 7.83 21.61
C ALA A 57 -13.38 6.78 21.57
N LYS A 58 -13.58 5.65 22.28
CA LYS A 58 -12.62 4.53 22.32
C LYS A 58 -12.47 3.82 20.97
N GLN A 59 -13.53 3.72 20.16
CA GLN A 59 -13.45 3.09 18.84
C GLN A 59 -12.74 4.03 17.86
N GLN A 60 -13.08 5.33 17.88
CA GLN A 60 -12.41 6.33 17.04
C GLN A 60 -10.90 6.39 17.30
N GLU A 61 -10.48 6.34 18.57
CA GLU A 61 -9.06 6.34 18.91
C GLU A 61 -8.33 5.10 18.37
N LYS A 62 -8.97 3.92 18.43
CA LYS A 62 -8.42 2.68 17.87
C LYS A 62 -8.30 2.76 16.35
N ASP A 63 -9.34 3.23 15.66
CA ASP A 63 -9.34 3.33 14.20
C ASP A 63 -8.27 4.33 13.73
N LEU A 64 -8.12 5.46 14.43
CA LEU A 64 -7.04 6.42 14.18
C LEU A 64 -5.65 5.85 14.46
N ALA A 65 -5.50 4.98 15.46
CA ALA A 65 -4.23 4.31 15.73
C ALA A 65 -3.88 3.30 14.64
N LYS A 66 -4.86 2.52 14.18
CA LYS A 66 -4.73 1.58 13.06
C LYS A 66 -4.33 2.30 11.77
N ASP A 67 -5.07 3.33 11.38
CA ASP A 67 -4.80 4.09 10.16
C ASP A 67 -3.40 4.73 10.19
N ARG A 68 -3.03 5.38 11.31
CA ARG A 68 -1.68 5.95 11.46
C ARG A 68 -0.58 4.89 11.36
N ARG A 69 -0.78 3.71 11.97
CA ARG A 69 0.22 2.65 11.96
C ARG A 69 0.41 2.09 10.55
N LEU A 70 -0.67 1.81 9.83
CA LEU A 70 -0.63 1.31 8.46
C LEU A 70 0.00 2.34 7.50
N GLN A 71 -0.40 3.61 7.60
CA GLN A 71 0.18 4.68 6.78
C GLN A 71 1.68 4.85 7.05
N ALA A 72 2.10 4.81 8.31
CA ALA A 72 3.52 4.89 8.67
C ALA A 72 4.35 3.71 8.14
N ALA A 73 3.73 2.54 7.96
CA ALA A 73 4.35 1.37 7.33
C ALA A 73 4.28 1.40 5.79
N GLY A 74 3.75 2.46 5.18
CA GLY A 74 3.71 2.66 3.73
C GLY A 74 2.47 2.08 3.04
N TYR A 75 1.48 1.60 3.80
CA TYR A 75 0.23 1.11 3.21
C TYR A 75 -0.66 2.26 2.76
N HIS A 76 -1.28 2.09 1.59
CA HIS A 76 -2.42 2.88 1.17
C HIS A 76 -3.67 2.24 1.76
N VAL A 77 -4.53 3.03 2.42
CA VAL A 77 -5.76 2.53 3.04
C VAL A 77 -6.95 3.15 2.32
N LEU A 78 -7.82 2.30 1.75
CA LEU A 78 -9.15 2.67 1.26
C LEU A 78 -10.20 2.11 2.21
N ARG A 79 -11.23 2.91 2.50
CA ARG A 79 -12.26 2.56 3.45
C ARG A 79 -13.63 2.77 2.81
N PHE A 80 -14.45 1.73 2.81
CA PHE A 80 -15.82 1.78 2.31
C PHE A 80 -16.78 1.36 3.42
N THR A 81 -17.93 2.02 3.47
CA THR A 81 -19.05 1.53 4.28
C THR A 81 -19.72 0.36 3.56
N ASN A 82 -20.34 -0.53 4.33
CA ASN A 82 -21.17 -1.60 3.76
C ASN A 82 -22.22 -1.05 2.78
N SER A 83 -22.87 0.07 3.13
CA SER A 83 -23.86 0.72 2.28
C SER A 83 -23.29 1.20 0.94
N GLN A 84 -22.09 1.79 0.92
CA GLN A 84 -21.43 2.19 -0.33
C GLN A 84 -21.19 1.00 -1.25
N VAL A 85 -20.70 -0.11 -0.70
CA VAL A 85 -20.45 -1.32 -1.50
C VAL A 85 -21.75 -1.91 -2.04
N TYR A 86 -22.81 -1.97 -1.24
CA TYR A 86 -24.09 -2.51 -1.71
C TYR A 86 -24.80 -1.62 -2.73
N GLN A 87 -24.74 -0.30 -2.55
CA GLN A 87 -25.41 0.66 -3.43
C GLN A 87 -24.66 0.86 -4.74
N ASP A 88 -23.33 0.97 -4.69
CA ASP A 88 -22.50 1.24 -5.86
C ASP A 88 -21.11 0.61 -5.74
N TRP A 89 -21.07 -0.72 -5.80
CA TRP A 89 -19.81 -1.46 -5.88
C TRP A 89 -18.96 -1.06 -7.10
N LYS A 90 -19.57 -0.56 -8.19
CA LYS A 90 -18.84 -0.17 -9.41
C LYS A 90 -17.97 1.04 -9.14
N SER A 91 -18.50 2.04 -8.43
CA SER A 91 -17.72 3.20 -7.98
C SER A 91 -16.60 2.78 -7.02
N CYS A 92 -16.87 1.87 -6.07
CA CYS A 92 -15.84 1.33 -5.17
C CYS A 92 -14.70 0.66 -5.95
N LEU A 93 -15.04 -0.19 -6.92
CA LEU A 93 -14.08 -0.86 -7.79
C LEU A 93 -13.29 0.11 -8.66
N ALA A 94 -13.93 1.16 -9.18
CA ALA A 94 -13.26 2.20 -9.95
C ALA A 94 -12.22 2.96 -9.10
N GLN A 95 -12.54 3.26 -7.84
CA GLN A 95 -11.58 3.88 -6.90
C GLN A 95 -10.37 2.98 -6.64
N ILE A 96 -10.59 1.68 -6.41
CA ILE A 96 -9.50 0.70 -6.23
C ILE A 96 -8.61 0.64 -7.47
N LYS A 97 -9.21 0.54 -8.66
CA LYS A 97 -8.47 0.53 -9.94
C LYS A 97 -7.67 1.81 -10.16
N ASN A 98 -8.20 2.97 -9.76
CA ASN A 98 -7.48 4.24 -9.86
C ASN A 98 -6.22 4.26 -8.99
N VAL A 99 -6.28 3.72 -7.76
CA VAL A 99 -5.11 3.59 -6.89
C VAL A 99 -4.08 2.64 -7.50
N ILE A 100 -4.51 1.46 -7.96
CA ILE A 100 -3.65 0.48 -8.65
C ILE A 100 -2.92 1.14 -9.83
N ASN A 101 -3.67 1.78 -10.73
CA ASN A 101 -3.13 2.42 -11.93
C ASN A 101 -2.16 3.57 -11.58
N ASN A 102 -2.44 4.32 -10.51
CA ASN A 102 -1.52 5.36 -10.06
C ASN A 102 -0.19 4.74 -9.59
N GLN A 103 -0.24 3.71 -8.76
CA GLN A 103 0.97 3.06 -8.26
C GLN A 103 1.78 2.39 -9.36
N GLU A 104 1.14 1.70 -10.30
CA GLU A 104 1.85 1.14 -11.46
C GLU A 104 2.58 2.22 -12.27
N ARG A 105 1.97 3.41 -12.43
CA ARG A 105 2.64 4.55 -13.08
C ARG A 105 3.83 5.05 -12.27
N GLN A 106 3.74 5.13 -10.94
CA GLN A 106 4.87 5.56 -10.11
C GLN A 106 6.03 4.56 -10.20
N VAL A 107 5.75 3.25 -10.18
CA VAL A 107 6.78 2.20 -10.34
C VAL A 107 7.46 2.29 -11.70
N LYS A 108 6.70 2.45 -12.79
CA LYS A 108 7.25 2.60 -14.15
C LYS A 108 8.15 3.83 -14.27
N LYS A 109 7.76 4.96 -13.67
CA LYS A 109 8.60 6.17 -13.62
C LYS A 109 9.89 5.93 -12.85
N GLY A 110 9.82 5.30 -11.68
CA GLY A 110 11.02 4.95 -10.89
C GLY A 110 11.98 4.04 -11.64
N ALA A 111 11.46 3.05 -12.37
CA ALA A 111 12.27 2.15 -13.19
C ALA A 111 12.97 2.87 -14.36
N GLN A 112 12.31 3.85 -14.98
CA GLN A 112 12.91 4.68 -16.03
C GLN A 112 14.02 5.60 -15.50
N VAL A 113 13.94 6.06 -14.24
CA VAL A 113 15.01 6.87 -13.63
C VAL A 113 16.25 6.02 -13.30
N ALA A 114 16.09 4.71 -13.06
CA ALA A 114 17.19 3.80 -12.74
C ALA A 114 17.99 3.31 -13.96
N SER A 115 17.56 3.61 -15.20
CA SER A 115 18.27 3.17 -16.41
C SER A 115 19.38 4.16 -16.82
N GLY A 116 20.49 4.14 -16.09
CA GLY A 116 21.71 4.89 -16.39
C GLY A 116 22.65 4.96 -15.17
N PRO A 117 23.96 5.23 -15.35
CA PRO A 117 24.83 5.56 -14.22
C PRO A 117 24.21 6.73 -13.48
N THR A 118 23.90 6.55 -12.21
CA THR A 118 23.33 7.65 -11.42
C THR A 118 24.41 8.71 -11.21
N GLN A 119 24.03 9.99 -11.11
CA GLN A 119 24.97 11.09 -10.93
C GLN A 119 25.97 10.86 -9.78
N TRP A 120 25.52 10.21 -8.69
CA TRP A 120 26.38 9.86 -7.56
C TRP A 120 27.38 8.72 -7.87
N GLN A 121 27.06 7.82 -8.81
CA GLN A 121 27.99 6.78 -9.28
C GLN A 121 29.10 7.39 -10.14
N GLU A 122 28.79 8.37 -10.98
CA GLU A 122 29.78 9.15 -11.74
C GLU A 122 30.68 9.96 -10.79
N GLN A 123 30.08 10.60 -9.77
CA GLN A 123 30.82 11.31 -8.72
C GLN A 123 31.75 10.37 -7.95
N LEU A 124 31.28 9.17 -7.57
CA LEU A 124 32.12 8.17 -6.91
C LEU A 124 33.27 7.69 -7.81
N ALA A 125 33.02 7.47 -9.10
CA ALA A 125 34.07 7.09 -10.04
C ALA A 125 35.14 8.19 -10.16
N ALA A 126 34.72 9.46 -10.22
CA ALA A 126 35.63 10.60 -10.23
C ALA A 126 36.42 10.73 -8.93
N ILE A 127 35.79 10.48 -7.77
CA ILE A 127 36.45 10.49 -6.45
C ILE A 127 37.48 9.36 -6.36
N LYS A 128 37.11 8.13 -6.74
CA LYS A 128 38.04 6.98 -6.77
C LYS A 128 39.26 7.25 -7.65
N LYS A 129 39.06 7.82 -8.84
CA LYS A 129 40.14 8.16 -9.77
C LYS A 129 41.11 9.21 -9.20
N LYS A 130 40.58 10.18 -8.44
CA LYS A 130 41.41 11.18 -7.75
C LYS A 130 42.20 10.57 -6.59
N LEU A 131 41.60 9.65 -5.84
CA LEU A 131 42.26 8.93 -4.75
C LEU A 131 43.42 8.08 -5.26
N THR A 132 43.21 7.27 -6.30
CA THR A 132 44.27 6.43 -6.87
C THR A 132 45.42 7.26 -7.44
N ALA A 133 45.12 8.37 -8.12
CA ALA A 133 46.16 9.27 -8.64
C ALA A 133 46.96 10.00 -7.53
N ALA A 134 46.33 10.25 -6.38
CA ALA A 134 47.00 10.84 -5.22
C ALA A 134 47.87 9.81 -4.48
N GLU A 135 47.47 8.53 -4.44
CA GLU A 135 48.26 7.44 -3.86
C GLU A 135 49.52 7.13 -4.69
N GLU A 136 49.43 7.16 -6.02
CA GLU A 136 50.57 6.94 -6.93
C GLU A 136 51.62 8.07 -6.83
N ASN A 137 51.19 9.32 -6.73
CA ASN A 137 52.09 10.48 -6.58
C ASN A 137 52.79 10.57 -5.22
N ASN A 138 52.31 9.85 -4.20
CA ASN A 138 52.88 9.87 -2.85
C ASN A 138 53.87 8.72 -2.59
N GLN A 139 54.14 7.90 -3.60
CA GLN A 139 55.12 6.80 -3.59
C GLN A 139 56.38 7.08 -4.42
N THR A 140 56.51 8.28 -4.99
CA THR A 140 57.70 8.76 -5.74
C THR A 140 58.44 9.81 -4.93
#